data_AF-A0A142YN14-F1
#
_entry.id   AF-A0A142YN14-F1
#
_cell.length_a   1.000
_cell.length_b   1.000
_cell.length_c   1.000
_cell.angle_alpha   90.00
_cell.angle_beta   90.00
_cell.angle_gamma   90.00
#
_symmetry.space_group_name_H-M   'P 1'
#
loop_
_entity.id
_entity.type
_entity.pdbx_description
1 polymer ?
#
loop_
_entity_poly.entity_id
_entity_poly.type
_entity_poly.pdbx_seq_one_letter_code
_entity_poly.pdbx_strand_id
1 'polypeptide(L)'
;MRRYLPLCAAAFLALPTVALGEMTTFTRRVVADFEFSLVAGGPFNPGPVDTPFIPFQAIGDLTFELDPAINDPSAPTTVAFVNATGVLQGTKPTDFGPFTISPNVAFLGGELTNIVRDASGEVTSADVRDLLMEWELVGPAFGRLYGKAGLNFDADGVTIPFAYGTILSGPLPFDVFADDGDGDTSNDVLVAIGRNRTLRVVPEPHSVALLALGAVGLLAAVRRRA
;
A
#
# COMPACT_ATOMS: atom_id res chain seq x y z
N MET A 1 57.02 -51.47 -19.12
CA MET A 1 56.55 -51.02 -17.80
C MET A 1 55.85 -49.67 -17.95
N ARG A 2 54.74 -49.48 -17.23
CA ARG A 2 53.65 -48.53 -17.51
C ARG A 2 54.00 -47.06 -17.24
N ARG A 3 53.43 -46.19 -18.08
CA ARG A 3 53.37 -44.72 -18.00
C ARG A 3 52.46 -44.26 -16.86
N TYR A 4 52.79 -43.15 -16.19
CA TYR A 4 51.82 -42.30 -15.47
C TYR A 4 52.24 -40.81 -15.54
N LEU A 5 51.49 -40.04 -16.34
CA LEU A 5 51.21 -38.62 -16.11
C LEU A 5 49.92 -38.55 -15.28
N PRO A 6 49.81 -37.68 -14.25
CA PRO A 6 48.52 -37.20 -13.82
C PRO A 6 48.28 -35.76 -14.29
N LEU A 7 47.17 -35.60 -14.98
CA LEU A 7 46.53 -34.36 -15.40
C LEU A 7 46.37 -33.38 -14.22
N CYS A 8 46.69 -32.11 -14.45
CA CYS A 8 46.17 -31.00 -13.67
C CYS A 8 44.67 -30.87 -13.96
N ALA A 9 43.83 -31.19 -12.97
CA ALA A 9 42.41 -30.87 -13.00
C ALA A 9 42.23 -29.40 -12.64
N ALA A 10 41.91 -28.56 -13.62
CA ALA A 10 41.40 -27.22 -13.38
C ALA A 10 39.93 -27.32 -12.98
N ALA A 11 39.65 -27.27 -11.68
CA ALA A 11 38.29 -27.12 -11.18
C ALA A 11 37.87 -25.66 -11.37
N PHE A 12 37.02 -25.40 -12.37
CA PHE A 12 36.25 -24.17 -12.46
C PHE A 12 35.27 -24.14 -11.29
N LEU A 13 35.58 -23.36 -10.26
CA LEU A 13 34.60 -22.95 -9.26
C LEU A 13 33.69 -21.90 -9.91
N ALA A 14 32.61 -22.37 -10.52
CA ALA A 14 31.45 -21.53 -10.78
C ALA A 14 30.87 -21.16 -9.41
N LEU A 15 31.09 -19.91 -8.98
CA LEU A 15 30.36 -19.34 -7.86
C LEU A 15 28.87 -19.36 -8.22
N PRO A 16 27.97 -19.74 -7.29
CA PRO A 16 26.55 -19.56 -7.52
C PRO A 16 26.31 -18.04 -7.58
N THR A 17 26.00 -17.53 -8.77
CA THR A 17 25.24 -16.30 -8.91
C THR A 17 23.96 -16.52 -8.12
N VAL A 18 23.87 -15.92 -6.94
CA VAL A 18 22.60 -15.69 -6.27
C VAL A 18 21.85 -14.78 -7.24
N ALA A 19 20.96 -15.37 -8.03
CA ALA A 19 19.97 -14.61 -8.75
C ALA A 19 19.08 -13.99 -7.67
N LEU A 20 19.40 -12.75 -7.30
CA LEU A 20 18.51 -11.89 -6.54
C LEU A 20 17.23 -11.82 -7.37
N GLY A 21 16.11 -12.27 -6.79
CA GLY A 21 14.81 -12.10 -7.44
C GLY A 21 14.62 -10.63 -7.76
N GLU A 22 14.17 -10.31 -8.97
CA GLU A 22 13.87 -8.93 -9.36
C GLU A 22 12.85 -8.35 -8.36
N MET A 23 13.28 -7.40 -7.54
CA MET A 23 12.41 -6.74 -6.56
C MET A 23 11.61 -5.65 -7.25
N THR A 24 10.85 -6.02 -8.27
CA THR A 24 9.98 -5.12 -9.05
C THR A 24 8.55 -5.16 -8.56
N THR A 25 8.16 -6.16 -7.77
CA THR A 25 6.78 -6.28 -7.27
C THR A 25 6.77 -6.73 -5.82
N PHE A 26 5.89 -6.14 -5.02
CA PHE A 26 5.64 -6.60 -3.66
C PHE A 26 4.19 -6.35 -3.23
N THR A 27 3.67 -7.28 -2.43
CA THR A 27 2.32 -7.19 -1.86
C THR A 27 2.38 -6.91 -0.36
N ARG A 28 1.50 -6.04 0.12
CA ARG A 28 1.33 -5.72 1.54
C ARG A 28 -0.13 -5.62 1.90
N ARG A 29 -0.48 -6.19 3.06
CA ARG A 29 -1.75 -5.90 3.68
C ARG A 29 -1.74 -4.49 4.26
N VAL A 30 -2.75 -3.71 3.91
CA VAL A 30 -2.90 -2.32 4.35
C VAL A 30 -4.25 -2.08 4.98
N VAL A 31 -4.27 -1.16 5.94
CA VAL A 31 -5.48 -0.52 6.45
C VAL A 31 -5.53 0.88 5.87
N ALA A 32 -6.58 1.19 5.13
CA ALA A 32 -6.91 2.53 4.71
C ALA A 32 -7.81 3.19 5.77
N ASP A 33 -7.34 4.27 6.39
CA ASP A 33 -8.11 5.10 7.30
C ASP A 33 -8.37 6.46 6.64
N PHE A 34 -9.60 6.98 6.72
CA PHE A 34 -10.00 8.28 6.17
C PHE A 34 -11.28 8.77 6.84
N GLU A 35 -11.59 10.05 6.70
CA GLU A 35 -12.80 10.65 7.28
C GLU A 35 -13.60 11.41 6.22
N PHE A 36 -14.93 11.39 6.31
CA PHE A 36 -15.82 12.19 5.46
C PHE A 36 -16.75 13.09 6.27
N SER A 37 -16.91 14.32 5.80
CA SER A 37 -17.98 15.24 6.19
C SER A 37 -18.99 15.30 5.06
N LEU A 38 -20.24 14.89 5.30
CA LEU A 38 -21.28 14.88 4.27
C LEU A 38 -21.85 16.29 4.10
N VAL A 39 -21.91 16.74 2.85
CA VAL A 39 -22.34 18.11 2.48
C VAL A 39 -23.83 18.30 2.73
N ALA A 40 -24.18 19.39 3.39
CA ALA A 40 -25.56 19.80 3.69
C ALA A 40 -26.44 19.90 2.43
N GLY A 41 -27.72 19.55 2.57
CA GLY A 41 -28.68 19.58 1.46
C GLY A 41 -28.42 18.55 0.36
N GLY A 42 -27.42 17.67 0.54
CA GLY A 42 -27.09 16.60 -0.40
C GLY A 42 -27.93 15.33 -0.17
N PRO A 43 -27.84 14.36 -1.10
CA PRO A 43 -28.61 13.11 -1.03
C PRO A 43 -28.27 12.26 0.21
N PHE A 44 -27.04 12.36 0.73
CA PHE A 44 -26.60 11.65 1.93
C PHE A 44 -26.68 12.48 3.22
N ASN A 45 -27.01 13.77 3.13
CA ASN A 45 -27.23 14.64 4.29
C ASN A 45 -28.28 15.71 3.95
N PRO A 46 -29.59 15.40 4.12
CA PRO A 46 -30.67 16.35 3.84
C PRO A 46 -30.75 17.51 4.86
N GLY A 47 -29.92 17.49 5.91
CA GLY A 47 -29.87 18.53 6.93
C GLY A 47 -29.30 19.85 6.40
N PRO A 48 -29.51 20.97 7.14
CA PRO A 48 -29.05 22.30 6.75
C PRO A 48 -27.57 22.57 7.04
N VAL A 49 -26.87 21.63 7.67
CA VAL A 49 -25.47 21.76 8.07
C VAL A 49 -24.71 20.49 7.71
N ASP A 50 -23.42 20.63 7.41
CA ASP A 50 -22.54 19.50 7.15
C ASP A 50 -22.47 18.58 8.38
N THR A 51 -22.27 17.29 8.15
CA THR A 51 -22.05 16.38 9.28
C THR A 51 -20.69 16.65 9.93
N PRO A 52 -20.49 16.28 11.20
CA PRO A 52 -19.14 16.07 11.70
C PRO A 52 -18.38 15.08 10.81
N PHE A 53 -17.05 15.12 10.84
CA PHE A 53 -16.24 14.12 10.15
C PHE A 53 -16.47 12.73 10.74
N ILE A 54 -16.84 11.81 9.86
CA ILE A 54 -17.17 10.43 10.15
C ILE A 54 -15.98 9.56 9.74
N PRO A 55 -15.43 8.72 10.63
CA PRO A 55 -14.31 7.86 10.30
C PRO A 55 -14.75 6.62 9.50
N PHE A 56 -14.02 6.36 8.43
CA PHE A 56 -14.12 5.18 7.58
C PHE A 56 -12.82 4.40 7.64
N GLN A 57 -12.95 3.08 7.49
CA GLN A 57 -11.81 2.18 7.43
C GLN A 57 -12.07 1.07 6.42
N ALA A 58 -11.06 0.74 5.64
CA ALA A 58 -11.04 -0.43 4.77
C ALA A 58 -9.73 -1.20 4.92
N ILE A 59 -9.77 -2.51 4.72
CA ILE A 59 -8.60 -3.38 4.85
C ILE A 59 -8.51 -4.35 3.68
N GLY A 60 -7.31 -4.57 3.19
CA GLY A 60 -7.06 -5.48 2.06
C GLY A 60 -5.59 -5.48 1.68
N ASP A 61 -5.28 -6.13 0.58
CA ASP A 61 -3.91 -6.29 0.12
C ASP A 61 -3.69 -5.40 -1.11
N LEU A 62 -2.58 -4.66 -1.08
CA LEU A 62 -2.08 -3.85 -2.19
C LEU A 62 -0.80 -4.46 -2.73
N THR A 63 -0.75 -4.61 -4.04
CA THR A 63 0.43 -5.01 -4.80
C THR A 63 0.98 -3.79 -5.52
N PHE A 64 2.24 -3.46 -5.24
CA PHE A 64 2.96 -2.36 -5.84
C PHE A 64 3.95 -2.91 -6.86
N GLU A 65 4.04 -2.25 -8.00
CA GLU A 65 5.00 -2.53 -9.06
C GLU A 65 5.92 -1.32 -9.24
N LEU A 66 7.22 -1.56 -9.32
CA LEU A 66 8.28 -0.58 -9.47
C LEU A 66 8.99 -0.76 -10.81
N ASP A 67 9.52 0.33 -11.34
CA ASP A 67 10.38 0.28 -12.52
C ASP A 67 11.61 -0.64 -12.25
N PRO A 68 11.99 -1.53 -13.18
CA PRO A 68 13.13 -2.43 -13.03
C PRO A 68 14.46 -1.74 -12.68
N ALA A 69 14.59 -0.44 -12.95
CA ALA A 69 15.74 0.37 -12.54
C ALA A 69 16.00 0.32 -11.02
N ILE A 70 15.03 -0.08 -10.19
CA ILE A 70 15.24 -0.34 -8.76
C ILE A 70 16.30 -1.41 -8.48
N ASN A 71 16.56 -2.31 -9.43
CA ASN A 71 17.54 -3.38 -9.27
C ASN A 71 18.94 -2.99 -9.76
N ASP A 72 19.13 -1.80 -10.35
CA ASP A 72 20.45 -1.29 -10.70
C ASP A 72 21.03 -0.49 -9.50
N PRO A 73 22.10 -0.97 -8.85
CA PRO A 73 22.71 -0.24 -7.74
C PRO A 73 23.52 0.99 -8.20
N SER A 74 23.80 1.12 -9.51
CA SER A 74 24.57 2.23 -10.09
C SER A 74 23.71 3.41 -10.54
N ALA A 75 22.39 3.24 -10.66
CA ALA A 75 21.39 4.25 -11.02
C ALA A 75 19.99 3.75 -10.66
N PRO A 76 18.96 4.58 -10.39
CA PRO A 76 18.95 5.97 -9.94
C PRO A 76 18.59 6.07 -8.43
N THR A 77 18.72 7.26 -7.84
CA THR A 77 18.19 7.58 -6.50
C THR A 77 16.68 7.83 -6.50
N THR A 78 16.05 7.68 -7.67
CA THR A 78 14.63 7.89 -7.92
C THR A 78 14.12 6.76 -8.82
N VAL A 79 12.97 6.17 -8.52
CA VAL A 79 12.38 5.06 -9.27
C VAL A 79 10.87 5.26 -9.31
N ALA A 80 10.27 5.17 -10.48
CA ALA A 80 8.81 5.27 -10.61
C ALA A 80 8.10 4.03 -10.05
N PHE A 81 6.94 4.25 -9.44
CA PHE A 81 5.92 3.21 -9.38
C PHE A 81 5.34 3.04 -10.78
N VAL A 82 5.24 1.80 -11.23
CA VAL A 82 4.63 1.42 -12.51
C VAL A 82 3.15 1.15 -12.31
N ASN A 83 2.79 0.57 -11.17
CA ASN A 83 1.41 0.20 -10.88
C ASN A 83 1.16 0.05 -9.38
N ALA A 84 -0.10 0.17 -8.98
CA ALA A 84 -0.60 -0.22 -7.67
C ALA A 84 -1.99 -0.84 -7.83
N THR A 85 -2.14 -2.10 -7.43
CA THR A 85 -3.40 -2.84 -7.58
C THR A 85 -3.82 -3.48 -6.28
N GLY A 86 -5.12 -3.71 -6.10
CA GLY A 86 -5.66 -4.37 -4.92
C GLY A 86 -7.14 -4.08 -4.72
N VAL A 87 -7.70 -4.64 -3.65
CA VAL A 87 -9.08 -4.37 -3.21
C VAL A 87 -9.07 -4.31 -1.69
N LEU A 88 -9.62 -3.23 -1.12
CA LEU A 88 -9.81 -3.08 0.32
C LEU A 88 -11.30 -3.15 0.64
N GLN A 89 -11.65 -3.88 1.69
CA GLN A 89 -13.02 -4.04 2.16
C GLN A 89 -13.24 -3.20 3.42
N GLY A 90 -14.25 -2.35 3.40
CA GLY A 90 -14.67 -1.51 4.52
C GLY A 90 -16.06 -1.88 5.04
N THR A 91 -16.31 -1.57 6.31
CA THR A 91 -17.54 -1.97 7.02
C THR A 91 -18.13 -0.89 7.94
N LYS A 92 -17.61 0.36 7.90
CA LYS A 92 -17.99 1.43 8.83
C LYS A 92 -18.36 2.76 8.17
N PRO A 93 -19.23 3.59 8.79
CA PRO A 93 -20.12 3.29 9.92
C PRO A 93 -21.54 2.90 9.46
N THR A 94 -22.37 2.47 10.43
CA THR A 94 -23.65 1.72 10.32
C THR A 94 -24.65 2.15 9.24
N ASP A 95 -24.59 3.39 8.76
CA ASP A 95 -25.53 3.92 7.74
C ASP A 95 -25.03 3.73 6.29
N PHE A 96 -23.74 3.45 6.11
CA PHE A 96 -23.11 3.27 4.79
C PHE A 96 -22.98 1.79 4.39
N GLY A 97 -23.19 0.86 5.32
CA GLY A 97 -23.06 -0.57 5.07
C GLY A 97 -21.63 -1.00 4.67
N PRO A 98 -21.46 -2.24 4.19
CA PRO A 98 -20.18 -2.69 3.66
C PRO A 98 -19.87 -1.97 2.35
N PHE A 99 -18.60 -1.69 2.11
CA PHE A 99 -18.13 -1.09 0.87
C PHE A 99 -16.78 -1.65 0.46
N THR A 100 -16.44 -1.50 -0.81
CA THR A 100 -15.12 -1.80 -1.32
C THR A 100 -14.45 -0.51 -1.75
N ILE A 101 -13.23 -0.31 -1.30
CA ILE A 101 -12.30 0.59 -1.98
C ILE A 101 -11.57 -0.27 -3.00
N SER A 102 -11.84 0.00 -4.25
CA SER A 102 -11.04 -0.58 -5.32
C SER A 102 -10.02 0.47 -5.71
N PRO A 103 -8.75 0.34 -5.29
CA PRO A 103 -7.65 1.09 -5.91
C PRO A 103 -7.40 0.66 -7.36
N ASN A 104 -8.29 -0.15 -7.97
CA ASN A 104 -8.32 -0.42 -9.41
C ASN A 104 -8.80 0.78 -10.26
N VAL A 105 -8.83 1.97 -9.69
CA VAL A 105 -9.22 3.22 -10.34
C VAL A 105 -7.92 4.00 -10.46
N ALA A 106 -7.62 4.40 -11.69
CA ALA A 106 -6.31 4.33 -12.32
C ALA A 106 -5.14 4.63 -11.38
N PHE A 107 -4.12 3.77 -11.39
CA PHE A 107 -2.81 4.21 -10.91
C PHE A 107 -2.33 5.33 -11.82
N LEU A 108 -2.09 6.52 -11.25
CA LEU A 108 -1.77 7.73 -12.03
C LEU A 108 -0.29 8.07 -11.99
N GLY A 109 0.46 7.50 -11.05
CA GLY A 109 1.89 7.73 -10.92
C GLY A 109 2.35 7.76 -9.47
N GLY A 110 3.61 8.16 -9.32
CA GLY A 110 4.33 8.26 -8.07
C GLY A 110 5.71 7.70 -8.19
N GLU A 111 6.56 8.04 -7.24
CA GLU A 111 7.95 7.62 -7.26
C GLU A 111 8.49 7.35 -5.86
N LEU A 112 9.48 6.45 -5.82
CA LEU A 112 10.47 6.41 -4.77
C LEU A 112 11.52 7.45 -5.07
N THR A 113 11.88 8.26 -4.09
CA THR A 113 12.95 9.26 -4.14
C THR A 113 13.92 9.03 -2.99
N ASN A 114 15.06 9.73 -3.00
CA ASN A 114 16.05 9.65 -1.92
C ASN A 114 16.47 8.20 -1.56
N ILE A 115 16.58 7.33 -2.57
CA ILE A 115 16.86 5.91 -2.36
C ILE A 115 18.26 5.75 -1.76
N VAL A 116 18.33 5.14 -0.58
CA VAL A 116 19.56 4.78 0.13
C VAL A 116 19.76 3.27 0.04
N ARG A 117 20.95 2.87 -0.39
CA ARG A 117 21.33 1.46 -0.51
C ARG A 117 22.44 1.07 0.45
N ASP A 118 22.48 -0.18 0.85
CA ASP A 118 23.61 -0.73 1.60
C ASP A 118 24.78 -1.13 0.69
N ALA A 119 25.85 -1.70 1.27
CA ALA A 119 27.03 -2.14 0.53
C ALA A 119 26.77 -3.30 -0.45
N SER A 120 25.63 -4.00 -0.32
CA SER A 120 25.19 -5.05 -1.23
C SER A 120 24.32 -4.52 -2.37
N GLY A 121 23.90 -3.25 -2.32
CA GLY A 121 23.04 -2.62 -3.29
C GLY A 121 21.54 -2.71 -2.95
N GLU A 122 21.18 -3.29 -1.81
CA GLU A 122 19.78 -3.39 -1.38
C GLU A 122 19.25 -2.06 -0.85
N VAL A 123 17.99 -1.75 -1.14
CA VAL A 123 17.33 -0.52 -0.69
C VAL A 123 17.03 -0.62 0.80
N THR A 124 17.67 0.25 1.59
CA THR A 124 17.47 0.32 3.04
C THR A 124 16.50 1.42 3.45
N SER A 125 16.36 2.45 2.62
CA SER A 125 15.44 3.57 2.86
C SER A 125 15.12 4.28 1.55
N ALA A 126 13.91 4.82 1.43
CA ALA A 126 13.48 5.69 0.35
C ALA A 126 12.30 6.56 0.84
N ASP A 127 12.01 7.64 0.14
CA ASP A 127 10.79 8.42 0.34
C ASP A 127 9.79 8.08 -0.76
N VAL A 128 8.52 7.89 -0.41
CA VAL A 128 7.41 7.81 -1.36
C VAL A 128 6.91 9.23 -1.62
N ARG A 129 6.84 9.61 -2.90
CA ARG A 129 6.31 10.91 -3.34
C ARG A 129 5.24 10.70 -4.40
N ASP A 130 4.17 11.47 -4.27
CA ASP A 130 3.13 11.60 -5.27
C ASP A 130 2.56 10.24 -5.72
N LEU A 131 2.39 9.29 -4.79
CA LEU A 131 1.72 8.03 -5.08
C LEU A 131 0.23 8.32 -5.31
N LEU A 132 -0.11 8.61 -6.56
CA LEU A 132 -1.41 9.07 -7.01
C LEU A 132 -2.28 7.88 -7.38
N MET A 133 -3.35 7.73 -6.61
CA MET A 133 -4.39 6.74 -6.86
C MET A 133 -5.73 7.44 -6.87
N GLU A 134 -6.57 7.11 -7.84
CA GLU A 134 -7.97 7.52 -7.79
C GLU A 134 -8.64 6.82 -6.60
N TRP A 135 -9.57 7.54 -5.99
CA TRP A 135 -10.27 7.06 -4.81
C TRP A 135 -11.69 6.74 -5.20
N GLU A 136 -12.08 5.47 -5.11
CA GLU A 136 -13.42 5.01 -5.43
C GLU A 136 -13.92 4.09 -4.33
N LEU A 137 -15.12 4.38 -3.82
CA LEU A 137 -15.88 3.53 -2.93
C LEU A 137 -17.09 3.02 -3.69
N VAL A 138 -17.30 1.71 -3.66
CA VAL A 138 -18.52 1.08 -4.16
C VAL A 138 -19.22 0.38 -3.02
N GLY A 139 -20.50 0.70 -2.81
CA GLY A 139 -21.29 0.15 -1.71
C GLY A 139 -22.78 0.10 -2.06
N PRO A 140 -23.52 -0.90 -1.56
CA PRO A 140 -24.94 -1.06 -1.88
C PRO A 140 -25.81 0.09 -1.34
N ALA A 141 -25.35 0.82 -0.32
CA ALA A 141 -26.10 1.92 0.28
C ALA A 141 -26.00 3.25 -0.50
N PHE A 142 -24.94 3.42 -1.30
CA PHE A 142 -24.61 4.71 -1.91
C PHE A 142 -24.16 4.61 -3.38
N GLY A 143 -24.14 3.40 -3.96
CA GLY A 143 -23.65 3.20 -5.32
C GLY A 143 -22.14 3.41 -5.39
N ARG A 144 -21.71 4.38 -6.21
CA ARG A 144 -20.30 4.71 -6.45
C ARG A 144 -20.02 6.14 -5.96
N LEU A 145 -19.03 6.26 -5.08
CA LEU A 145 -18.47 7.53 -4.64
C LEU A 145 -17.03 7.62 -5.10
N TYR A 146 -16.60 8.76 -5.63
CA TYR A 146 -15.25 8.89 -6.15
C TYR A 146 -14.69 10.31 -6.07
N GLY A 147 -13.36 10.42 -6.15
CA GLY A 147 -12.66 11.70 -6.35
C GLY A 147 -12.40 11.97 -7.83
N LYS A 148 -12.58 13.20 -8.31
CA LYS A 148 -12.32 13.58 -9.72
C LYS A 148 -10.84 13.69 -10.10
N ALA A 149 -9.95 13.66 -9.12
CA ALA A 149 -8.51 13.77 -9.32
C ALA A 149 -7.78 12.66 -8.55
N GLY A 150 -6.60 12.32 -9.06
CA GLY A 150 -5.64 11.50 -8.32
C GLY A 150 -5.32 12.11 -6.99
N LEU A 151 -5.41 11.31 -5.94
CA LEU A 151 -5.11 11.76 -4.60
C LEU A 151 -3.79 11.13 -4.17
N ASN A 152 -2.84 11.97 -3.75
CA ASN A 152 -1.48 11.55 -3.43
C ASN A 152 -1.34 10.90 -2.04
N PHE A 153 -0.35 10.02 -1.93
CA PHE A 153 0.16 9.50 -0.68
C PHE A 153 1.68 9.67 -0.62
N ASP A 154 2.17 10.20 0.49
CA ASP A 154 3.60 10.39 0.72
C ASP A 154 4.06 9.69 2.00
N ALA A 155 5.34 9.32 2.04
CA ALA A 155 5.99 8.84 3.25
C ALA A 155 7.49 9.05 3.18
N ASP A 156 8.13 9.30 4.32
CA ASP A 156 9.57 9.47 4.39
C ASP A 156 10.22 8.21 4.99
N GLY A 157 11.41 7.87 4.50
CA GLY A 157 12.28 6.87 5.11
C GLY A 157 11.73 5.45 5.16
N VAL A 158 10.91 5.04 4.19
CA VAL A 158 10.32 3.71 4.10
C VAL A 158 11.35 2.68 3.61
N THR A 159 11.19 1.42 4.02
CA THR A 159 11.93 0.29 3.44
C THR A 159 11.21 -0.27 2.23
N ILE A 160 11.92 -0.93 1.31
CA ILE A 160 11.30 -1.70 0.23
C ILE A 160 11.63 -3.19 0.40
N PRO A 161 10.63 -4.08 0.48
CA PRO A 161 9.20 -3.75 0.48
C PRO A 161 8.75 -3.14 1.83
N PHE A 162 7.64 -2.38 1.82
CA PHE A 162 7.24 -1.57 2.99
C PHE A 162 7.20 -2.37 4.30
N ALA A 163 7.79 -1.83 5.36
CA ALA A 163 7.80 -2.44 6.68
C ALA A 163 6.41 -2.36 7.34
N TYR A 164 6.16 -3.24 8.33
CA TYR A 164 4.98 -3.10 9.17
C TYR A 164 5.03 -1.80 9.95
N GLY A 165 3.89 -1.09 9.98
CA GLY A 165 3.80 0.23 10.58
C GLY A 165 4.20 1.38 9.66
N THR A 166 4.67 1.11 8.43
CA THR A 166 4.78 2.17 7.41
C THR A 166 3.40 2.81 7.20
N ILE A 167 3.35 4.14 7.22
CA ILE A 167 2.15 4.94 6.97
C ILE A 167 2.42 5.83 5.78
N LEU A 168 1.63 5.65 4.71
CA LEU A 168 1.56 6.61 3.62
C LEU A 168 0.41 7.58 3.91
N SER A 169 0.66 8.89 3.84
CA SER A 169 -0.31 9.92 4.24
C SER A 169 -0.70 10.80 3.08
N GLY A 170 -2.01 11.06 2.94
CA GLY A 170 -2.59 12.06 2.04
C GLY A 170 -3.49 13.00 2.83
N PRO A 171 -2.92 13.95 3.59
CA PRO A 171 -3.67 14.73 4.60
C PRO A 171 -4.53 15.85 4.02
N LEU A 172 -4.48 16.08 2.71
CA LEU A 172 -5.25 17.15 2.08
C LEU A 172 -6.74 16.85 2.10
N PRO A 173 -7.58 17.88 2.27
CA PRO A 173 -9.00 17.71 2.02
C PRO A 173 -9.21 17.33 0.55
N PHE A 174 -10.21 16.50 0.30
CA PHE A 174 -10.54 16.08 -1.05
C PHE A 174 -12.04 15.98 -1.25
N ASP A 175 -12.48 16.33 -2.46
CA ASP A 175 -13.89 16.30 -2.82
C ASP A 175 -14.31 14.89 -3.22
N VAL A 176 -15.49 14.49 -2.77
CA VAL A 176 -16.10 13.20 -3.07
C VAL A 176 -17.44 13.42 -3.75
N PHE A 177 -17.57 12.85 -4.94
CA PHE A 177 -18.73 12.96 -5.79
C PHE A 177 -19.51 11.65 -5.81
N ALA A 178 -20.83 11.75 -5.93
CA ALA A 178 -21.69 10.61 -6.16
C ALA A 178 -21.98 10.46 -7.65
N ASP A 179 -21.73 9.27 -8.17
CA ASP A 179 -22.10 8.88 -9.53
C ASP A 179 -23.63 8.73 -9.61
N ASP A 180 -24.28 9.47 -10.50
CA ASP A 180 -25.73 9.37 -10.71
C ASP A 180 -26.14 8.22 -11.65
N GLY A 181 -25.16 7.51 -12.21
CA GLY A 181 -25.33 6.31 -13.04
C GLY A 181 -25.49 6.59 -14.53
N ASP A 182 -25.34 7.84 -14.98
CA ASP A 182 -25.47 8.18 -16.41
C ASP A 182 -24.17 7.99 -17.22
N GLY A 183 -23.05 7.75 -16.53
CA GLY A 183 -21.73 7.48 -17.11
C GLY A 183 -20.93 8.74 -17.47
N ASP A 184 -21.43 9.93 -17.14
CA ASP A 184 -20.75 11.21 -17.21
C ASP A 184 -20.29 11.63 -15.81
N THR A 185 -19.04 12.13 -15.68
CA THR A 185 -18.51 12.60 -14.40
C THR A 185 -18.59 14.12 -14.25
N SER A 186 -19.15 14.81 -15.25
CA SER A 186 -19.12 16.27 -15.34
C SER A 186 -20.16 16.89 -14.42
N ASN A 187 -21.35 16.26 -14.33
CA ASN A 187 -22.48 16.79 -13.57
C ASN A 187 -22.69 16.11 -12.21
N ASP A 188 -21.87 15.11 -11.89
CA ASP A 188 -21.92 14.42 -10.60
C ASP A 188 -21.82 15.38 -9.42
N VAL A 189 -22.66 15.11 -8.43
CA VAL A 189 -22.90 16.00 -7.28
C VAL A 189 -21.82 15.79 -6.23
N LEU A 190 -21.28 16.90 -5.72
CA LEU A 190 -20.42 16.87 -4.54
C LEU A 190 -21.25 16.46 -3.31
N VAL A 191 -20.85 15.36 -2.68
CA VAL A 191 -21.62 14.80 -1.54
C VAL A 191 -20.83 14.73 -0.25
N ALA A 192 -19.50 14.74 -0.30
CA ALA A 192 -18.68 14.77 0.89
C ALA A 192 -17.34 15.46 0.67
N ILE A 193 -16.77 15.95 1.78
CA ILE A 193 -15.39 16.41 1.88
C ILE A 193 -14.63 15.39 2.72
N GLY A 194 -13.56 14.83 2.18
CA GLY A 194 -12.68 13.89 2.85
C GLY A 194 -11.44 14.52 3.46
N ARG A 195 -10.83 13.84 4.44
CA ARG A 195 -9.53 14.22 5.04
C ARG A 195 -8.87 13.02 5.73
N ASN A 196 -7.68 13.25 6.30
CA ASN A 196 -6.95 12.30 7.16
C ASN A 196 -6.76 10.93 6.50
N ARG A 197 -6.50 10.93 5.19
CA ARG A 197 -6.38 9.70 4.41
C ARG A 197 -5.02 9.08 4.62
N THR A 198 -4.98 7.82 5.05
CA THR A 198 -3.72 7.10 5.30
C THR A 198 -3.81 5.66 4.81
N LEU A 199 -2.67 5.10 4.40
CA LEU A 199 -2.47 3.67 4.16
C LEU A 199 -1.43 3.16 5.13
N ARG A 200 -1.86 2.36 6.10
CA ARG A 200 -0.98 1.75 7.11
C ARG A 200 -0.71 0.30 6.78
N VAL A 201 0.56 -0.07 6.61
CA VAL A 201 0.97 -1.45 6.41
C VAL A 201 0.83 -2.24 7.70
N VAL A 202 0.12 -3.37 7.66
CA VAL A 202 -0.17 -4.21 8.83
C VAL A 202 0.29 -5.65 8.59
N PRO A 203 0.63 -6.41 9.65
CA PRO A 203 0.94 -7.83 9.52
C PRO A 203 -0.27 -8.62 9.02
N GLU A 204 0.01 -9.71 8.30
CA GLU A 204 -1.01 -10.68 7.96
C GLU A 204 -1.62 -11.29 9.24
N PRO A 205 -2.91 -11.67 9.23
CA PRO A 205 -3.60 -12.19 10.41
C PRO A 205 -2.87 -13.36 11.09
N HIS A 206 -2.21 -14.21 10.30
CA HIS A 206 -1.50 -15.39 10.79
C HIS A 206 -0.16 -15.05 11.47
N SER A 207 0.49 -13.94 11.10
CA SER A 207 1.75 -13.51 11.69
C SER A 207 1.58 -13.01 13.13
N VAL A 208 0.44 -12.39 13.44
CA VAL A 208 0.10 -11.94 14.80
C VAL A 208 -0.14 -13.13 15.72
N ALA A 209 -0.84 -14.17 15.23
CA ALA A 209 -1.07 -15.40 15.98
C ALA A 209 0.24 -16.12 16.33
N LEU A 210 1.20 -16.17 15.39
CA LEU A 210 2.51 -16.78 15.61
C LEU A 210 3.40 -15.99 16.58
N LEU A 211 3.40 -14.65 16.50
CA LEU A 211 4.10 -13.80 17.47
C LEU A 211 3.52 -13.94 18.88
N ALA A 212 2.20 -14.00 19.01
CA ALA A 212 1.53 -14.22 20.28
C ALA A 212 1.84 -15.62 20.86
N LEU A 213 1.83 -16.66 20.03
CA LEU A 213 2.20 -18.02 20.45
C LEU A 213 3.68 -18.12 20.84
N GLY A 214 4.57 -17.44 20.11
CA GLY A 214 6.00 -17.38 20.42
C GLY A 214 6.28 -16.70 21.76
N ALA A 215 5.63 -15.56 22.03
CA ALA A 215 5.78 -14.85 23.30
C ALA A 215 5.26 -15.67 24.50
N VAL A 216 4.12 -16.35 24.35
CA VAL A 216 3.58 -17.25 25.38
C VAL A 216 4.48 -18.47 25.60
N GLY A 217 5.02 -19.05 24.53
CA GLY A 217 5.96 -20.17 24.60
C GLY A 217 7.27 -19.82 25.31
N LEU A 218 7.82 -18.62 25.04
CA LEU A 218 9.04 -18.15 25.69
C LEU A 218 8.82 -17.87 27.18
N LEU A 219 7.71 -17.24 27.54
CA LEU A 219 7.34 -16.98 28.94
C LEU A 219 7.10 -18.29 29.72
N ALA A 220 6.49 -19.29 29.09
CA ALA A 220 6.30 -20.61 29.71
C ALA A 220 7.63 -21.38 29.91
N ALA A 221 8.59 -21.23 28.98
CA ALA A 221 9.90 -21.86 29.09
C ALA A 221 10.80 -21.19 30.15
N VAL A 222 10.75 -19.86 30.27
CA VAL A 222 11.47 -19.11 31.31
C VAL A 222 10.93 -19.47 32.70
N ARG A 223 9.60 -19.61 32.84
CA ARG A 223 8.95 -19.95 34.12
C ARG A 223 9.15 -21.41 34.57
N ARG A 224 9.58 -22.31 33.68
CA ARG A 224 9.95 -23.69 34.03
C ARG A 224 11.43 -23.87 34.38
N ARG A 225 12.27 -22.85 34.15
CA ARG A 225 13.71 -22.89 34.43
C ARG A 225 14.14 -22.06 35.66
N ALA A 226 13.20 -21.34 36.28
CA ALA A 226 13.35 -20.73 37.60
C ALA A 226 12.69 -21.63 38.65
#